data_AF-A0A1Q2M3R2-F1
#
_entry.id   AF-A0A1Q2M3R2-F1
#
_cell.length_a   1.000
_cell.length_b   1.000
_cell.length_c   1.000
_cell.angle_alpha   90.00
_cell.angle_beta   90.00
_cell.angle_gamma   90.00
#
_symmetry.space_group_name_H-M   'P 1'
#
loop_
_entity.id
_entity.type
_entity.pdbx_description
1 polymer ?
#
loop_
_entity_poly.entity_id
_entity_poly.type
_entity_poly.pdbx_seq_one_letter_code
_entity_poly.pdbx_strand_id
1 'polypeptide(L)'
;MQSDDQWVEQVEILDEQSRMTLRELCAACELSAEQVMSLVDQGVIDVDTQGGGVRFSGICVRRVRRVYRLERDLGVNHAGAALALELLDEIEQLRSRIRRLERR
;
A
#
# COMPACT_ATOMS: atom_id res chain seq x y z
N MET A 1 8.93 -32.84 30.46
CA MET A 1 10.04 -32.16 29.79
C MET A 1 9.41 -31.28 28.73
N GLN A 2 9.52 -29.97 28.94
CA GLN A 2 8.80 -28.91 28.24
C GLN A 2 9.27 -28.79 26.79
N SER A 3 8.32 -28.62 25.87
CA SER A 3 8.51 -27.90 24.61
C SER A 3 7.14 -27.37 24.21
N ASP A 4 6.66 -26.36 24.95
CA ASP A 4 5.70 -25.41 24.41
C ASP A 4 6.44 -24.63 23.33
N ASP A 5 6.27 -25.07 22.09
CA ASP A 5 6.85 -24.44 20.90
C ASP A 5 6.11 -23.12 20.68
N GLN A 6 6.62 -22.09 21.34
CA GLN A 6 6.08 -20.75 21.35
C GLN A 6 6.38 -20.10 19.99
N TRP A 7 5.51 -20.33 19.01
CA TRP A 7 5.53 -19.60 17.74
C TRP A 7 5.23 -18.12 18.04
N VAL A 8 6.29 -17.34 18.22
CA VAL A 8 6.20 -15.89 18.28
C VAL A 8 6.00 -15.42 16.85
N GLU A 9 4.74 -15.21 16.46
CA GLU A 9 4.42 -14.60 15.18
C GLU A 9 4.94 -13.16 15.23
N GLN A 10 6.14 -12.93 14.66
CA GLN A 10 6.72 -11.60 14.60
C GLN A 10 5.86 -10.75 13.66
N VAL A 11 5.10 -9.82 14.25
CA VAL A 11 4.33 -8.83 13.50
C VAL A 11 5.30 -7.72 13.10
N GLU A 12 5.66 -7.66 11.82
CA GLU A 12 6.42 -6.55 11.27
C GLU A 12 5.49 -5.36 11.01
N ILE A 13 5.77 -4.22 11.64
CA ILE A 13 5.01 -2.98 11.41
C ILE A 13 5.49 -2.38 10.09
N LEU A 14 4.62 -2.43 9.07
CA LEU A 14 4.87 -1.81 7.78
C LEU A 14 4.42 -0.35 7.78
N ASP A 15 5.39 0.55 7.77
CA ASP A 15 5.22 2.00 7.80
C ASP A 15 5.90 2.69 6.60
N GLU A 16 5.98 4.02 6.65
CA GLU A 16 6.63 4.84 5.61
C GLU A 16 8.14 4.61 5.49
N GLN A 17 8.79 4.19 6.58
CA GLN A 17 10.24 4.01 6.64
C GLN A 17 10.67 2.60 6.26
N SER A 18 9.73 1.66 6.20
CA SER A 18 9.95 0.28 5.79
C SER A 18 10.58 0.23 4.39
N ARG A 19 11.52 -0.70 4.17
CA ARG A 19 12.29 -0.84 2.92
C ARG A 19 12.21 -2.26 2.37
N MET A 20 11.07 -2.58 1.76
CA MET A 20 10.82 -3.91 1.20
C MET A 20 11.41 -4.05 -0.20
N THR A 21 11.90 -5.25 -0.51
CA THR A 21 12.17 -5.72 -1.87
C THR A 21 10.86 -5.99 -2.61
N LEU A 22 10.94 -6.15 -3.93
CA LEU A 22 9.83 -6.64 -4.74
C LEU A 22 9.29 -7.99 -4.22
N ARG A 23 10.17 -8.90 -3.82
CA ARG A 23 9.78 -10.23 -3.30
C ARG A 23 8.97 -10.14 -2.01
N GLU A 24 9.41 -9.29 -1.07
CA GLU A 24 8.70 -9.08 0.20
C GLU A 24 7.33 -8.42 -0.05
N LEU A 25 7.25 -7.46 -0.96
CA LEU A 25 5.97 -6.85 -1.33
C LEU A 25 5.01 -7.85 -2.00
N CYS A 26 5.52 -8.67 -2.93
CA CYS A 26 4.74 -9.76 -3.54
C CYS A 26 4.17 -10.71 -2.48
N ALA A 27 4.99 -11.11 -1.50
CA ALA A 27 4.55 -11.97 -0.40
C ALA A 27 3.50 -11.28 0.49
N ALA A 28 3.71 -10.02 0.86
CA ALA A 28 2.81 -9.27 1.74
C ALA A 28 1.44 -8.95 1.11
N CYS A 29 1.37 -8.90 -0.22
CA CYS A 29 0.17 -8.62 -0.99
C CYS A 29 -0.45 -9.85 -1.67
N GLU A 30 0.22 -11.02 -1.62
CA GLU A 30 -0.16 -12.23 -2.36
C GLU A 30 -0.27 -11.99 -3.89
N LEU A 31 0.68 -11.24 -4.45
CA LEU A 31 0.70 -10.88 -5.87
C LEU A 31 1.95 -11.40 -6.58
N SER A 32 1.85 -11.61 -7.88
CA SER A 32 3.01 -11.84 -8.75
C SER A 32 3.80 -10.55 -8.97
N ALA A 33 5.07 -10.68 -9.35
CA ALA A 33 5.92 -9.54 -9.72
C ALA A 33 5.33 -8.73 -10.88
N GLU A 34 4.73 -9.40 -11.87
CA GLU A 34 4.07 -8.74 -13.01
C GLU A 34 2.90 -7.87 -12.55
N GLN A 35 2.05 -8.39 -11.66
CA GLN A 35 0.95 -7.63 -11.08
C GLN A 35 1.47 -6.42 -10.31
N VAL A 36 2.47 -6.59 -9.44
CA VAL A 36 3.08 -5.48 -8.68
C VAL A 36 3.66 -4.42 -9.61
N MET A 37 4.38 -4.80 -10.67
CA MET A 37 4.91 -3.85 -11.64
C MET A 37 3.80 -3.12 -12.40
N SER A 38 2.71 -3.80 -12.73
CA SER A 38 1.53 -3.13 -13.32
C SER A 38 0.94 -2.05 -12.40
N LEU A 39 0.95 -2.27 -11.07
CA LEU A 39 0.54 -1.27 -10.09
C LEU A 39 1.45 -0.04 -10.10
N VAL A 40 2.77 -0.26 -10.25
CA VAL A 40 3.76 0.81 -10.36
C VAL A 40 3.54 1.61 -11.63
N ASP A 41 3.38 0.93 -12.77
CA ASP A 41 3.15 1.58 -14.06
C ASP A 41 1.86 2.41 -14.10
N GLN A 42 0.84 1.97 -13.35
CA GLN A 42 -0.43 2.67 -13.19
C GLN A 42 -0.40 3.77 -12.10
N GLY A 43 0.74 3.97 -11.42
CA GLY A 43 0.90 4.99 -10.38
C GLY A 43 0.21 4.67 -9.05
N VAL A 44 -0.28 3.44 -8.85
CA VAL A 44 -0.97 3.03 -7.62
C VAL A 44 0.00 2.99 -6.44
N ILE A 45 1.22 2.54 -6.68
CA ILE A 45 2.29 2.44 -5.70
C ILE A 45 3.58 3.02 -6.27
N ASP A 46 4.34 3.69 -5.41
CA ASP A 46 5.65 4.22 -5.77
C ASP A 46 6.76 3.20 -5.48
N VAL A 47 7.86 3.36 -6.21
CA VAL A 47 9.11 2.61 -6.01
C VAL A 47 10.28 3.57 -5.84
N ASP A 48 11.11 3.32 -4.83
CA ASP A 48 12.38 4.02 -4.64
C ASP A 48 13.50 3.24 -5.34
N THR A 49 14.23 3.92 -6.23
CA THR A 49 15.35 3.37 -7.02
C THR A 49 16.69 4.05 -6.71
N GLN A 50 16.72 5.02 -5.79
CA GLN A 50 17.88 5.89 -5.55
C GLN A 50 19.08 5.13 -4.94
N GLY A 51 18.84 3.98 -4.29
CA GLY A 51 19.84 3.18 -3.59
C GLY A 51 20.49 2.05 -4.43
N GLY A 52 20.38 2.08 -5.76
CA GLY A 52 20.92 1.02 -6.62
C GLY A 52 20.08 -0.27 -6.64
N GLY A 53 18.85 -0.21 -6.13
CA GLY A 53 17.89 -1.31 -6.15
C GLY A 53 16.47 -0.81 -5.89
N VAL A 54 15.50 -1.58 -6.36
CA VAL A 54 14.06 -1.31 -6.21
C VAL A 54 13.62 -1.57 -4.77
N ARG A 55 13.08 -0.54 -4.12
CA ARG A 55 12.54 -0.60 -2.75
C ARG A 55 11.12 -0.03 -2.67
N PHE A 56 10.32 -0.65 -1.82
CA PHE A 56 8.93 -0.26 -1.57
C PHE A 56 8.73 0.06 -0.08
N SER A 57 7.93 1.08 0.21
CA SER A 57 7.54 1.39 1.58
C SER A 57 6.32 0.57 2.02
N GLY A 58 6.06 0.51 3.32
CA GLY A 58 4.85 -0.12 3.86
C GLY A 58 3.54 0.54 3.40
N ILE A 59 3.60 1.79 2.89
CA ILE A 59 2.46 2.43 2.23
C ILE A 59 2.00 1.60 1.03
N CYS A 60 2.92 1.01 0.27
CA CYS A 60 2.58 0.26 -0.94
C CYS A 60 1.57 -0.86 -0.63
N VAL A 61 1.80 -1.63 0.45
CA VAL A 61 0.86 -2.69 0.90
C VAL A 61 -0.52 -2.13 1.22
N ARG A 62 -0.58 -0.99 1.91
CA ARG A 62 -1.86 -0.34 2.22
C ARG A 62 -2.59 0.12 0.96
N ARG A 63 -1.88 0.74 0.01
CA ARG A 63 -2.46 1.21 -1.26
C ARG A 63 -2.97 0.03 -2.09
N VAL A 64 -2.16 -1.03 -2.25
CA VAL A 64 -2.56 -2.26 -2.94
C VAL A 64 -3.87 -2.81 -2.37
N ARG A 65 -3.94 -3.03 -1.05
CA ARG A 65 -5.15 -3.55 -0.39
C ARG A 65 -6.37 -2.65 -0.60
N ARG A 66 -6.18 -1.33 -0.65
CA ARG A 66 -7.26 -0.35 -0.85
C ARG A 66 -7.79 -0.42 -2.28
N VAL A 67 -6.91 -0.53 -3.27
CA VAL A 67 -7.30 -0.67 -4.68
C VAL A 67 -8.10 -1.94 -4.91
N TYR A 68 -7.64 -3.11 -4.45
CA TYR A 68 -8.41 -4.35 -4.59
C TYR A 68 -9.76 -4.33 -3.88
N ARG A 69 -9.86 -3.62 -2.75
CA ARG A 69 -11.15 -3.37 -2.11
C ARG A 69 -12.06 -2.50 -2.97
N LEU A 70 -11.54 -1.43 -3.56
CA LEU A 70 -12.30 -0.57 -4.45
C LEU A 70 -12.78 -1.32 -5.71
N GLU A 71 -11.93 -2.14 -6.31
CA GLU A 71 -12.33 -3.01 -7.43
C GLU A 71 -13.50 -3.92 -7.04
N ARG A 72 -13.40 -4.59 -5.88
CA ARG A 72 -14.44 -5.48 -5.38
C ARG A 72 -15.74 -4.74 -5.04
N ASP A 73 -15.64 -3.64 -4.31
CA ASP A 73 -16.79 -2.98 -3.71
C ASP A 73 -17.52 -2.07 -4.71
N LEU A 74 -16.79 -1.52 -5.70
CA LEU A 74 -17.33 -0.59 -6.70
C LEU A 74 -17.46 -1.22 -8.10
N GLY A 75 -16.92 -2.42 -8.32
CA GLY A 75 -16.94 -3.10 -9.63
C GLY A 75 -16.10 -2.37 -10.70
N VAL A 76 -15.16 -1.53 -10.28
CA VAL A 76 -14.26 -0.80 -11.19
C VAL A 76 -13.06 -1.67 -11.56
N ASN A 77 -12.44 -1.37 -12.71
CA ASN A 77 -11.15 -1.96 -13.07
C ASN A 77 -10.01 -1.30 -12.28
N HIS A 78 -8.79 -1.82 -12.45
CA HIS A 78 -7.60 -1.36 -11.74
C HIS A 78 -7.32 0.13 -11.87
N ALA A 79 -7.37 0.66 -13.10
CA ALA A 79 -7.19 2.08 -13.36
C ALA A 79 -8.31 2.93 -12.70
N GLY A 80 -9.55 2.44 -12.71
CA GLY A 80 -10.67 3.10 -12.04
C GLY A 80 -10.53 3.10 -10.51
N ALA A 81 -10.04 2.00 -9.93
CA ALA A 81 -9.76 1.92 -8.51
C ALA A 81 -8.56 2.80 -8.10
N ALA A 82 -7.53 2.91 -8.94
CA ALA A 82 -6.41 3.84 -8.76
C ALA A 82 -6.91 5.30 -8.72
N LEU A 83 -7.71 5.71 -9.71
CA LEU A 83 -8.30 7.04 -9.77
C LEU A 83 -9.23 7.31 -8.58
N ALA A 84 -10.05 6.35 -8.20
CA ALA A 84 -10.92 6.48 -7.02
C ALA A 84 -10.09 6.66 -5.74
N LEU A 85 -8.97 5.94 -5.61
CA LEU A 85 -8.04 6.11 -4.49
C LEU A 85 -7.44 7.52 -4.45
N GLU A 86 -6.99 8.06 -5.58
CA GLU A 86 -6.47 9.44 -5.66
C GLU A 86 -7.53 10.47 -5.25
N LEU A 87 -8.76 10.34 -5.76
CA LEU A 87 -9.86 11.24 -5.40
C LEU A 87 -10.22 11.16 -3.91
N LEU A 88 -10.17 9.97 -3.31
CA LEU A 88 -10.37 9.79 -1.88
C LEU A 88 -9.25 10.47 -1.07
N ASP A 89 -8.00 10.33 -1.50
CA ASP A 89 -6.86 11.02 -0.88
C ASP A 89 -7.03 12.55 -0.99
N GLU A 90 -7.49 13.07 -2.14
CA GLU A 90 -7.77 14.50 -2.33
C GLU A 90 -8.91 14.99 -1.43
N ILE A 91 -10.01 14.23 -1.33
CA ILE A 91 -11.13 14.54 -0.42
C ILE A 91 -10.64 14.59 1.04
N GLU A 92 -9.80 13.65 1.46
CA GLU A 92 -9.22 13.64 2.80
C GLU A 92 -8.36 14.89 3.06
N GLN A 93 -7.55 15.31 2.08
CA GLN A 93 -6.75 16.53 2.15
C GLN A 93 -7.61 17.79 2.25
N LEU A 94 -8.63 17.91 1.39
CA LEU A 94 -9.56 19.04 1.39
C LEU A 94 -10.32 19.14 2.73
N ARG A 95 -10.85 18.03 3.22
CA ARG A 95 -11.50 17.96 4.54
C ARG A 95 -10.54 18.33 5.68
N SER A 96 -9.28 17.95 5.58
CA SER A 96 -8.24 18.34 6.56
C SER A 96 -8.00 19.86 6.57
N ARG A 97 -7.95 20.51 5.39
CA ARG A 97 -7.85 21.98 5.28
C ARG A 97 -9.06 22.68 5.90
N ILE A 98 -10.27 22.23 5.60
CA ILE A 98 -11.50 22.81 6.18
C ILE A 98 -11.46 22.72 7.71
N ARG A 99 -11.19 21.54 8.28
CA ARG A 99 -11.09 21.35 9.74
C ARG A 99 -9.99 22.20 10.40
N ARG A 100 -8.96 22.62 9.66
CA ARG A 100 -7.92 23.53 10.18
C ARG A 100 -8.39 24.98 10.16
N LEU A 101 -9.23 25.37 9.20
CA LEU A 101 -9.82 26.70 9.12
C LEU A 101 -10.94 26.89 10.15
N GLU A 102 -11.80 25.88 10.34
CA GLU A 102 -12.89 25.93 11.34
C GLU A 102 -12.40 25.90 12.79
N ARG A 103 -11.14 25.52 13.02
CA ARG A 103 -10.49 25.52 14.34
C ARG A 103 -9.82 26.85 14.69
N ARG A 104 -9.98 27.87 13.86
CA ARG A 104 -9.55 29.26 14.11
C ARG A 104 -10.76 30.12 14.38
#